data_AF-A0A2P8VNL1-F1
#
_entry.id   AF-A0A2P8VNL1-F1
#
_cell.length_a   1.000
_cell.length_b   1.000
_cell.length_c   1.000
_cell.angle_alpha   90.00
_cell.angle_beta   90.00
_cell.angle_gamma   90.00
#
_symmetry.space_group_name_H-M   'P 1'
#
loop_
_entity.id
_entity.type
_entity.pdbx_description
1 polymer ?
#
loop_
_entity_poly.entity_id
_entity_poly.type
_entity_poly.pdbx_seq_one_letter_code
_entity_poly.pdbx_strand_id
1 'polypeptide(L)'
;GGLTVGILPSADGADMSTAVDIPILTGLGDGRNVVNVLSSRVVIACGLGPGTAAEIALALKAQRPVILMAMPPGASALWQSLAMGPIAIADTVEAAVAQIQQWLAP
;
A
#
# COMPACT_ATOMS: atom_id res chain seq x y z
N GLY A 1 -10.55 3.70 -17.97
CA GLY A 1 -9.68 2.64 -17.44
C GLY A 1 -8.41 3.26 -16.90
N GLY A 2 -7.64 2.53 -16.10
CA GLY A 2 -6.30 2.89 -15.65
C GLY A 2 -5.33 1.75 -15.91
N LEU A 3 -4.03 2.02 -15.90
CA LEU A 3 -2.99 1.00 -16.01
C LEU A 3 -2.77 0.34 -14.64
N THR A 4 -2.75 -0.99 -14.60
CA THR A 4 -2.53 -1.78 -13.40
C THR A 4 -1.21 -2.54 -13.48
N VAL A 5 -0.43 -2.49 -12.39
CA VAL A 5 0.84 -3.21 -12.27
C VAL A 5 0.73 -4.16 -11.09
N GLY A 6 0.93 -5.46 -11.34
CA GLY A 6 0.89 -6.49 -10.32
C GLY A 6 2.29 -6.97 -9.97
N ILE A 7 2.74 -6.72 -8.74
CA ILE A 7 4.00 -7.27 -8.23
C ILE A 7 3.72 -8.65 -7.65
N LEU A 8 4.13 -9.73 -8.32
CA LEU A 8 3.76 -11.11 -7.98
C LEU A 8 4.82 -11.80 -7.12
N PRO A 9 4.42 -12.73 -6.21
CA PRO A 9 5.36 -13.36 -5.28
C PRO A 9 6.10 -14.54 -5.90
N SER A 10 5.48 -15.20 -6.88
CA SER A 10 6.06 -16.30 -7.65
C SER A 10 6.80 -15.79 -8.90
N ALA A 11 7.56 -16.68 -9.51
CA ALA A 11 8.31 -16.43 -10.74
C ALA A 11 7.59 -16.93 -12.01
N ASP A 12 6.39 -17.50 -11.88
CA ASP A 12 5.66 -18.18 -12.95
C ASP A 12 4.30 -17.54 -13.31
N GLY A 13 3.78 -16.66 -12.46
CA GLY A 13 2.51 -15.96 -12.69
C GLY A 13 1.27 -16.87 -12.70
N ALA A 14 1.37 -18.11 -12.20
CA ALA A 14 0.31 -19.11 -12.31
C ALA A 14 -1.05 -18.67 -11.73
N ASP A 15 -1.02 -17.87 -10.65
CA ASP A 15 -2.21 -17.37 -9.95
C ASP A 15 -2.51 -15.89 -10.25
N MET A 16 -2.06 -15.37 -11.40
CA MET A 16 -2.28 -13.96 -11.76
C MET A 16 -3.74 -13.69 -12.16
N SER A 17 -4.33 -12.63 -11.60
CA SER A 17 -5.64 -12.12 -12.03
C SER A 17 -5.60 -11.56 -13.46
N THR A 18 -6.68 -11.76 -14.22
CA THR A 18 -6.86 -11.15 -15.56
C THR A 18 -7.00 -9.63 -15.53
N ALA A 19 -7.16 -9.04 -14.33
CA ALA A 19 -7.23 -7.59 -14.15
C ALA A 19 -5.86 -6.91 -14.08
N VAL A 20 -4.75 -7.66 -14.18
CA VAL A 20 -3.39 -7.12 -14.19
C VAL A 20 -2.93 -6.88 -15.62
N ASP A 21 -2.58 -5.63 -15.96
CA ASP A 21 -2.05 -5.28 -17.29
C ASP A 21 -0.55 -5.61 -17.41
N ILE A 22 0.23 -5.29 -16.37
CA ILE A 22 1.68 -5.52 -16.33
C ILE A 22 2.05 -6.37 -15.11
N PRO A 23 2.40 -7.66 -15.29
CA PRO A 23 2.94 -8.48 -14.22
C PRO A 23 4.45 -8.26 -14.03
N ILE A 24 4.87 -8.08 -12.79
CA ILE A 24 6.27 -8.13 -12.36
C ILE A 24 6.47 -9.40 -11.55
N LEU A 25 7.07 -10.42 -12.15
CA LEU A 25 7.34 -11.72 -11.54
C LEU A 25 8.60 -11.63 -10.67
N THR A 26 8.46 -11.60 -9.34
CA THR A 26 9.62 -11.34 -8.47
C THR A 26 10.31 -12.60 -7.97
N GLY A 27 9.57 -13.69 -7.74
CA GLY A 27 10.09 -14.88 -7.05
C GLY A 27 10.53 -14.63 -5.60
N LEU A 28 10.14 -13.50 -4.99
CA LEU A 28 10.60 -13.07 -3.66
C LEU A 28 9.69 -13.51 -2.51
N GLY A 29 8.57 -14.18 -2.79
CA GLY A 29 7.55 -14.43 -1.77
C GLY A 29 7.09 -13.14 -1.11
N ASP A 30 7.07 -13.10 0.23
CA ASP A 30 6.73 -11.89 1.01
C ASP A 30 7.77 -10.77 0.89
N GLY A 31 8.99 -11.07 0.45
CA GLY A 31 10.03 -10.07 0.21
C GLY A 31 9.62 -9.02 -0.81
N ARG A 32 8.68 -9.33 -1.72
CA ARG A 32 8.15 -8.38 -2.72
C ARG A 32 7.50 -7.13 -2.11
N ASN A 33 7.08 -7.19 -0.85
CA ASN A 33 6.38 -6.10 -0.17
C ASN A 33 7.24 -4.83 -0.13
N VAL A 34 8.57 -4.95 -0.05
CA VAL A 34 9.47 -3.79 -0.14
C VAL A 34 9.42 -3.12 -1.51
N VAL A 35 9.23 -3.89 -2.59
CA VAL A 35 9.10 -3.37 -3.95
C VAL A 35 7.79 -2.59 -4.08
N ASN A 36 6.69 -3.10 -3.52
CA ASN A 36 5.39 -2.38 -3.48
C ASN A 36 5.57 -1.00 -2.85
N VAL A 37 6.19 -0.95 -1.67
CA VAL A 37 6.38 0.30 -0.91
C VAL A 37 7.33 1.27 -1.62
N LEU A 38 8.50 0.79 -2.04
CA LEU A 38 9.52 1.67 -2.62
C LEU A 38 9.13 2.17 -4.01
N SER A 39 8.29 1.45 -4.74
CA SER A 39 7.80 1.89 -6.06
C SER A 39 6.60 2.86 -5.97
N SER A 40 5.94 2.95 -4.82
CA SER A 40 4.71 3.74 -4.66
C SER A 40 4.98 5.15 -4.16
N ARG A 41 4.35 6.18 -4.75
CA ARG A 41 4.43 7.57 -4.23
C ARG A 41 3.62 7.76 -2.95
N VAL A 42 2.51 7.04 -2.83
CA VAL A 42 1.63 6.98 -1.65
C VAL A 42 1.18 5.52 -1.50
N VAL A 43 1.08 5.03 -0.27
CA VAL A 43 0.57 3.68 0.03
C VAL A 43 -0.81 3.82 0.67
N ILE A 44 -1.79 3.05 0.18
CA ILE A 44 -3.11 2.94 0.82
C ILE A 44 -3.23 1.53 1.38
N ALA A 45 -3.44 1.40 2.68
CA ALA A 45 -3.74 0.14 3.32
C ALA A 45 -5.26 0.01 3.53
N CYS A 46 -5.85 -1.02 2.94
CA CYS A 46 -7.28 -1.30 3.02
C CYS A 46 -7.52 -2.55 3.88
N GLY A 47 -8.06 -2.36 5.09
CA GLY A 47 -8.17 -3.43 6.08
C GLY A 47 -6.83 -3.76 6.74
N LEU A 48 -6.83 -4.78 7.60
CA LEU A 48 -5.65 -5.21 8.33
C LEU A 48 -5.50 -6.73 8.32
N GLY A 49 -4.30 -7.19 7.95
CA GLY A 49 -3.84 -8.57 8.07
C GLY A 49 -2.31 -8.58 8.18
N PRO A 50 -1.67 -9.74 8.43
CA PRO A 50 -0.22 -9.81 8.67
C PRO A 50 0.61 -9.22 7.52
N GLY A 51 0.27 -9.53 6.26
CA GLY A 51 0.95 -8.98 5.08
C GLY A 51 0.79 -7.46 4.97
N THR A 52 -0.44 -6.95 5.14
CA THR A 52 -0.72 -5.51 5.12
C THR A 52 -0.01 -4.78 6.25
N ALA A 53 0.05 -5.36 7.46
CA ALA A 53 0.77 -4.79 8.59
C ALA A 53 2.28 -4.67 8.29
N ALA A 54 2.87 -5.68 7.64
CA ALA A 54 4.26 -5.63 7.19
C ALA A 54 4.49 -4.51 6.15
N GLU A 55 3.58 -4.36 5.19
CA GLU A 55 3.65 -3.27 4.20
C GLU A 55 3.50 -1.89 4.82
N ILE A 56 2.58 -1.69 5.77
CA ILE A 56 2.43 -0.42 6.51
C ILE A 56 3.73 -0.11 7.26
N ALA A 57 4.28 -1.08 8.01
CA ALA A 57 5.52 -0.88 8.75
C ALA A 57 6.71 -0.53 7.83
N LEU A 58 6.82 -1.20 6.68
CA LEU A 58 7.83 -0.89 5.65
C LEU A 58 7.64 0.50 5.07
N ALA A 59 6.39 0.91 4.79
CA ALA A 59 6.06 2.24 4.27
C ALA A 59 6.43 3.35 5.25
N LEU A 60 6.09 3.20 6.53
CA LEU A 60 6.46 4.15 7.57
C LEU A 60 7.98 4.24 7.74
N LYS A 61 8.68 3.10 7.73
CA LYS A 61 10.15 3.05 7.79
C LYS A 61 10.79 3.75 6.59
N ALA A 62 10.21 3.60 5.40
CA ALA A 62 10.65 4.27 4.17
C ALA A 62 10.16 5.72 4.05
N GLN A 63 9.47 6.26 5.07
CA GLN A 63 8.85 7.59 5.07
C GLN A 63 7.92 7.83 3.86
N ARG A 64 7.30 6.75 3.34
CA ARG A 64 6.26 6.87 2.32
C ARG A 64 4.97 7.38 2.97
N PRO A 65 4.26 8.34 2.37
CA PRO A 65 2.93 8.73 2.82
C PRO A 65 1.99 7.52 2.86
N VAL A 66 1.26 7.34 3.96
CA VAL A 66 0.33 6.21 4.17
C VAL A 66 -1.09 6.71 4.42
N ILE A 67 -2.07 6.12 3.74
CA ILE A 67 -3.49 6.29 4.02
C ILE A 67 -4.04 4.98 4.57
N LEU A 68 -4.70 5.04 5.72
CA LEU A 68 -5.34 3.90 6.36
C LEU A 68 -6.85 3.93 6.07
N MET A 69 -7.39 2.84 5.53
CA MET A 69 -8.80 2.68 5.20
C MET A 69 -9.36 1.36 5.75
N ALA A 70 -10.63 1.37 6.16
CA ALA A 70 -11.34 0.18 6.65
C ALA A 70 -10.59 -0.60 7.75
N MET A 71 -9.84 0.11 8.60
CA MET A 71 -9.06 -0.50 9.68
C MET A 71 -9.97 -1.01 10.81
N PRO A 72 -9.59 -2.10 11.50
CA PRO A 72 -10.26 -2.50 12.73
C PRO A 72 -10.25 -1.37 13.77
N PRO A 73 -11.26 -1.29 14.65
CA PRO A 73 -11.32 -0.28 15.70
C PRO A 73 -10.02 -0.22 16.52
N GLY A 74 -9.47 0.99 16.70
CA GLY A 74 -8.26 1.22 17.47
C GLY A 74 -6.94 0.89 16.76
N ALA A 75 -6.96 0.18 15.62
CA ALA A 75 -5.72 -0.20 14.92
C ALA A 75 -4.96 1.02 14.37
N SER A 76 -5.67 2.04 13.89
CA SER A 76 -5.05 3.24 13.31
C SER A 76 -4.16 4.01 14.30
N ALA A 77 -4.50 3.98 15.59
CA ALA A 77 -3.76 4.71 16.62
C ALA A 77 -2.32 4.20 16.76
N LEU A 78 -2.10 2.88 16.65
CA LEU A 78 -0.77 2.29 16.66
C LEU A 78 0.08 2.84 15.52
N TRP A 79 -0.42 2.78 14.29
CA TRP A 79 0.30 3.22 13.11
C TRP A 79 0.59 4.72 13.13
N GLN A 80 -0.36 5.52 13.61
CA GLN A 80 -0.14 6.96 13.81
C GLN A 80 0.97 7.24 14.81
N SER A 81 1.07 6.48 15.90
CA SER A 81 2.14 6.65 16.90
C SER A 81 3.54 6.24 16.41
N LEU A 82 3.62 5.36 15.40
CA LEU A 82 4.88 4.90 14.81
C LEU A 82 5.32 5.74 13.62
N ALA A 83 4.43 6.55 13.05
CA ALA A 83 4.69 7.31 11.84
C ALA A 83 5.65 8.47 12.11
N MET A 84 6.75 8.51 11.35
CA MET A 84 7.65 9.68 11.30
C MET A 84 7.37 10.57 10.06
N GLY A 85 6.52 10.10 9.14
CA GLY A 85 6.13 10.79 7.91
C GLY A 85 4.60 10.94 7.81
N PRO A 86 4.09 11.45 6.68
CA PRO A 86 2.66 11.71 6.51
C PRO A 86 1.82 10.43 6.66
N ILE A 87 0.83 10.49 7.54
CA ILE A 87 -0.17 9.43 7.71
C ILE A 87 -1.55 10.04 7.83
N ALA A 88 -2.54 9.47 7.13
CA ALA A 88 -3.93 9.91 7.17
C ALA A 88 -4.87 8.71 7.35
N ILE A 89 -6.06 8.98 7.88
CA ILE A 89 -7.17 8.04 7.93
C ILE A 89 -8.22 8.53 6.94
N ALA A 90 -8.75 7.64 6.11
CA ALA A 90 -9.82 7.95 5.18
C ALA A 90 -10.96 6.94 5.34
N ASP A 91 -12.16 7.45 5.59
CA ASP A 91 -13.37 6.62 5.75
C ASP A 91 -14.05 6.32 4.42
N THR A 92 -13.73 7.08 3.35
CA THR A 92 -14.27 6.87 2.01
C THR A 92 -13.16 6.90 0.94
N VAL A 93 -13.48 6.35 -0.24
CA VAL A 93 -12.56 6.35 -1.39
C VAL A 93 -12.28 7.78 -1.85
N GLU A 94 -13.29 8.65 -1.86
CA GLU A 94 -13.18 10.05 -2.28
C GLU A 94 -12.23 10.81 -1.36
N ALA A 95 -12.32 10.58 -0.05
CA ALA A 95 -11.42 11.19 0.93
C ALA A 95 -9.96 10.73 0.73
N ALA A 96 -9.75 9.43 0.46
CA ALA A 96 -8.42 8.90 0.17
C ALA A 96 -7.83 9.51 -1.12
N VAL A 97 -8.63 9.62 -2.18
CA VAL A 97 -8.20 10.24 -3.45
C VAL A 97 -7.88 11.72 -3.27
N ALA A 98 -8.72 12.46 -2.55
CA ALA A 98 -8.47 13.88 -2.25
C ALA A 98 -7.16 14.07 -1.47
N GLN A 99 -6.89 13.19 -0.50
CA GLN A 99 -5.65 13.23 0.28
C GLN A 99 -4.41 12.95 -0.59
N ILE A 100 -4.49 12.00 -1.53
CA ILE A 100 -3.42 11.74 -2.49
C ILE A 100 -3.15 12.97 -3.34
N GLN A 101 -4.19 13.60 -3.87
CA GLN A 101 -4.07 14.80 -4.68
C GLN A 101 -3.42 15.94 -3.91
N GLN A 102 -3.76 16.11 -2.62
CA GLN A 102 -3.14 17.11 -1.76
C GLN A 102 -1.63 16.87 -1.56
N TRP A 103 -1.21 15.63 -1.35
CA TRP A 103 0.22 15.31 -1.15
C TRP A 103 1.05 15.29 -2.43
N LEU A 104 0.42 15.01 -3.58
CA LEU A 104 1.09 14.93 -4.87
C LEU A 104 0.95 16.20 -5.71
N ALA A 105 0.25 17.22 -5.20
CA ALA A 105 0.22 18.54 -5.80
C ALA A 105 1.65 19.06 -6.01
N PRO A 106 1.93 19.69 -7.17
CA PRO A 106 3.27 20.15 -7.53
C PRO A 106 3.82 21.22 -6.58
#